data_AF-A0AAD9Q2U1-F1
#
_entry.id   AF-A0AAD9Q2U1-F1
#
_cell.length_a   1.000
_cell.length_b   1.000
_cell.length_c   1.000
_cell.angle_alpha   90.00
_cell.angle_beta   90.00
_cell.angle_gamma   90.00
#
_symmetry.space_group_name_H-M   'P 1'
#
loop_
_entity.id
_entity.type
_entity.pdbx_description
1 polymer ?
#
loop_
_entity_poly.entity_id
_entity_poly.type
_entity_poly.pdbx_seq_one_letter_code
_entity_poly.pdbx_strand_id
1 'polypeptide(L)'
;MDVTEESTDQCVSVPQSAGNANLEQRGRKLSLKDIRRYEKKTLLCAGGCGAELKLSDIPGHDCIRELRKKLERVENPNSAAREISTMETTYKEHLALQDRKIEQMSTEIKELLSERSRRDEIFNNKETFYKEQIAALRDQVAKLEKKLQLRRPSNHDDAALEENDAVKEWALRCDKLLAEKITLETLFQRREREFQRELDALKEEAAMLRGSLHLEREMLSLEHDHTTFNKLATLTDQLETLVQHKQQRGRHRHHKEKDLNKDKTMPNGKILRKRVPNSVGSSASESADFDEE
;
A
#
# COMPACT_ATOMS: atom_id res chain seq x y z
N MET A 1 1.48 -33.85 16.02
CA MET A 1 0.06 -33.87 15.61
C MET A 1 -0.44 -32.45 15.79
N ASP A 2 -0.70 -31.65 14.77
CA ASP A 2 -0.66 -31.82 13.33
C ASP A 2 -0.23 -30.50 12.70
N VAL A 3 0.65 -30.61 11.71
CA VAL A 3 0.98 -29.55 10.76
C VAL A 3 0.18 -29.89 9.51
N THR A 4 -0.80 -29.06 9.15
CA THR A 4 -1.46 -29.16 7.84
C THR A 4 -0.98 -28.02 6.97
N GLU A 5 0.10 -28.31 6.24
CA GLU A 5 0.47 -27.63 4.99
C GLU A 5 -0.57 -28.05 3.93
N GLU A 6 -1.32 -27.08 3.41
CA GLU A 6 -2.23 -27.31 2.28
C GLU A 6 -1.42 -27.15 0.98
N SER A 7 -0.95 -28.29 0.47
CA SER A 7 -0.28 -28.45 -0.81
C SER A 7 -1.24 -28.11 -1.96
N THR A 8 -0.92 -27.06 -2.72
CA THR A 8 -1.59 -26.73 -3.98
C THR A 8 -0.92 -27.47 -5.13
N ASP A 9 -1.30 -28.74 -5.33
CA ASP A 9 -0.94 -29.49 -6.52
C ASP A 9 -1.84 -29.15 -7.71
N GLN A 10 -1.19 -28.94 -8.84
CA GLN A 10 -1.70 -28.58 -10.15
C GLN A 10 -2.75 -29.55 -10.69
N CYS A 11 -3.78 -29.03 -11.37
CA CYS A 11 -4.47 -29.78 -12.40
C CYS A 11 -4.84 -28.85 -13.57
N VAL A 12 -3.88 -28.65 -14.48
CA VAL A 12 -4.15 -28.04 -15.79
C VAL A 12 -4.54 -29.17 -16.74
N SER A 13 -5.83 -29.27 -17.03
CA SER A 13 -6.39 -30.23 -17.99
C SER A 13 -5.91 -29.92 -19.41
N VAL A 14 -5.04 -30.77 -19.96
CA VAL A 14 -4.69 -30.76 -21.39
C VAL A 14 -5.82 -31.43 -22.18
N PRO A 15 -6.39 -30.82 -23.23
CA PRO A 15 -7.38 -31.49 -24.06
C PRO A 15 -6.70 -32.58 -24.89
N GLN A 16 -6.77 -33.83 -24.42
CA GLN A 16 -6.51 -35.01 -25.23
C GLN A 16 -7.69 -35.22 -26.19
N SER A 17 -7.53 -34.86 -27.47
CA SER A 17 -8.01 -35.64 -28.62
C SER A 17 -7.89 -34.86 -29.94
N ALA A 18 -6.70 -34.90 -30.54
CA ALA A 18 -6.51 -34.79 -32.00
C ALA A 18 -5.39 -35.72 -32.50
N GLY A 19 -4.80 -36.56 -31.64
CA GLY A 19 -3.63 -37.40 -31.95
C GLY A 19 -3.94 -38.75 -32.59
N ASN A 20 -5.18 -39.25 -32.47
CA ASN A 20 -5.48 -40.64 -32.85
C ASN A 20 -5.79 -40.82 -34.34
N ALA A 21 -6.13 -39.76 -35.08
CA ALA A 21 -6.38 -39.88 -36.52
C ALA A 21 -5.10 -40.08 -37.35
N ASN A 22 -3.92 -39.77 -36.79
CA ASN A 22 -2.65 -39.83 -37.52
C ASN A 22 -1.85 -41.12 -37.27
N LEU A 23 -2.17 -41.88 -36.21
CA LEU A 23 -1.42 -43.08 -35.84
C LEU A 23 -1.77 -44.29 -36.72
N GLU A 24 -3.03 -44.39 -37.19
CA GLU A 24 -3.48 -45.50 -38.05
C GLU A 24 -2.91 -45.46 -39.49
N GLN A 25 -2.22 -44.39 -39.88
CA GLN A 25 -1.58 -44.29 -41.21
C GLN A 25 -0.12 -44.75 -41.24
N ARG A 26 0.53 -44.94 -40.07
CA ARG A 26 1.97 -45.27 -40.00
C ARG A 26 2.33 -46.66 -40.57
N GLY A 27 1.34 -47.53 -40.81
CA GLY A 27 1.54 -48.90 -41.33
C GLY A 27 1.05 -49.15 -42.76
N ARG A 28 0.44 -48.18 -43.45
CA ARG A 28 0.00 -48.37 -44.85
C ARG A 28 1.19 -48.17 -45.78
N LYS A 29 1.49 -49.17 -46.63
CA LYS A 29 2.45 -49.01 -47.73
C LYS A 29 1.93 -47.90 -48.65
N LEU A 30 2.54 -46.72 -48.57
CA LEU A 30 2.25 -45.58 -49.45
C LEU A 30 2.50 -46.02 -50.90
N SER A 31 1.50 -45.87 -51.75
CA SER A 31 1.66 -46.15 -53.18
C SER A 31 2.64 -45.14 -53.79
N LEU A 32 3.33 -45.50 -54.87
CA LEU A 32 4.07 -44.54 -55.70
C LEU A 32 3.18 -43.37 -56.16
N LYS A 33 1.86 -43.57 -56.27
CA LYS A 33 0.89 -42.50 -56.53
C LYS A 33 0.71 -41.56 -55.33
N ASP A 34 0.78 -42.07 -54.10
CA ASP A 34 0.66 -41.26 -52.88
C ASP A 34 1.91 -40.42 -52.67
N ILE A 35 3.10 -41.00 -52.87
CA ILE A 35 4.38 -40.29 -52.78
C ILE A 35 4.43 -39.15 -53.80
N ARG A 36 4.09 -39.42 -55.07
CA ARG A 36 4.01 -38.37 -56.11
C ARG A 36 2.95 -37.30 -55.83
N ARG A 37 1.88 -37.65 -55.11
CA ARG A 37 0.85 -36.69 -54.68
C ARG A 37 1.35 -35.81 -53.54
N TYR A 38 2.13 -36.36 -52.60
CA TYR A 38 2.78 -35.62 -51.52
C TYR A 38 3.88 -34.68 -52.03
N GLU A 39 4.68 -35.09 -53.01
CA GLU A 39 5.69 -34.24 -53.66
C GLU A 39 5.09 -33.03 -54.39
N LYS A 40 3.85 -33.15 -54.86
CA LYS A 40 3.11 -32.07 -55.52
C LYS A 40 2.29 -31.20 -54.57
N LYS A 41 2.19 -31.58 -53.29
CA LYS A 41 1.36 -30.88 -52.31
C LYS A 41 2.11 -29.67 -51.77
N THR A 42 1.54 -28.49 -51.97
CA THR A 42 1.96 -27.27 -51.31
C THR A 42 1.30 -27.18 -49.94
N LEU A 43 2.03 -26.67 -48.95
CA LEU A 43 1.53 -26.33 -47.62
C LEU A 43 1.64 -24.82 -47.42
N LEU A 44 0.68 -24.23 -46.73
CA LEU A 44 0.76 -22.84 -46.34
C LEU A 44 1.92 -22.64 -45.35
N CYS A 45 2.63 -21.53 -45.50
CA CYS A 45 3.76 -21.18 -44.64
C CYS A 45 3.31 -21.08 -43.18
N ALA A 46 3.91 -21.90 -42.31
CA ALA A 46 3.64 -21.90 -40.87
C ALA A 46 4.02 -20.59 -40.17
N GLY A 47 4.84 -19.75 -40.80
CA GLY A 47 5.16 -18.40 -40.31
C GLY A 47 4.12 -17.32 -40.65
N GLY A 48 2.99 -17.69 -41.27
CA GLY A 48 1.84 -16.82 -41.43
C GLY A 48 1.86 -15.87 -42.64
N CYS A 49 2.84 -15.97 -43.54
CA CYS A 49 2.90 -15.11 -44.74
C CYS A 49 1.92 -15.51 -45.87
N GLY A 50 1.18 -16.62 -45.69
CA GLY A 50 0.21 -17.10 -46.67
C GLY A 50 0.80 -17.75 -47.92
N ALA A 51 2.12 -17.88 -48.03
CA ALA A 51 2.77 -18.53 -49.17
C ALA A 51 2.52 -20.05 -49.20
N GLU A 52 2.17 -20.58 -50.37
CA GLU A 52 2.08 -22.02 -50.62
C GLU A 52 3.46 -22.59 -50.99
N LEU A 53 4.01 -23.42 -50.11
CA LEU A 53 5.38 -23.94 -50.21
C LEU A 53 5.37 -25.44 -50.46
N LYS A 54 6.22 -25.92 -51.37
CA LYS A 54 6.52 -27.35 -51.44
C LYS A 54 7.27 -27.76 -50.19
N LEU A 55 7.13 -29.02 -49.79
CA LEU A 55 7.79 -29.58 -48.60
C LEU A 55 9.32 -29.36 -48.61
N SER A 56 9.95 -29.41 -49.79
CA SER A 56 11.39 -29.14 -49.97
C SER A 56 11.81 -27.72 -49.63
N ASP A 57 10.90 -26.75 -49.81
CA ASP A 57 11.22 -25.33 -49.80
C ASP A 57 10.94 -24.68 -48.43
N ILE A 58 10.16 -25.36 -47.57
CA ILE A 58 9.80 -24.91 -46.22
C ILE A 58 11.03 -24.57 -45.35
N PRO A 59 12.11 -25.38 -45.29
CA PRO A 59 13.26 -25.08 -44.43
C PRO A 59 14.04 -23.84 -44.86
N GLY A 60 14.00 -23.48 -46.15
CA GLY A 60 14.69 -22.31 -46.71
C GLY A 60 13.87 -21.03 -46.69
N HIS A 61 12.58 -21.11 -46.34
CA HIS A 61 11.67 -19.98 -46.36
C HIS A 61 11.93 -18.97 -45.24
N ASP A 62 11.87 -17.69 -45.56
CA ASP A 62 12.28 -16.59 -44.67
C ASP A 62 11.56 -16.57 -43.32
N CYS A 63 10.25 -16.78 -43.30
CA CYS A 63 9.50 -16.81 -42.03
C CYS A 63 9.93 -17.96 -41.11
N ILE A 64 10.30 -19.12 -41.67
CA ILE A 64 10.78 -20.27 -40.89
C ILE A 64 12.19 -19.99 -40.37
N ARG A 65 13.03 -19.37 -41.19
CA ARG A 65 14.38 -18.94 -40.80
C ARG A 65 14.35 -17.88 -39.69
N GLU A 66 13.41 -16.95 -39.75
CA GLU A 66 13.24 -15.92 -38.73
C GLU A 66 12.72 -16.49 -37.41
N LEU A 67 11.77 -17.43 -37.47
CA LEU A 67 11.31 -18.16 -36.29
C LEU A 67 12.43 -18.97 -35.62
N ARG A 68 13.28 -19.64 -36.41
CA ARG A 68 14.47 -20.34 -35.89
C ARG A 68 15.44 -19.38 -35.21
N LYS A 69 15.71 -18.22 -35.81
CA LYS A 69 16.56 -17.18 -35.21
C LYS A 69 15.96 -16.60 -33.92
N LYS A 70 14.62 -16.48 -33.83
CA LYS A 70 13.95 -16.04 -32.60
C LYS A 70 14.06 -17.10 -31.50
N LEU A 71 13.87 -18.37 -31.85
CA LEU A 71 14.02 -19.49 -30.92
C LEU A 71 15.45 -19.56 -30.36
N GLU A 72 16.47 -19.45 -31.23
CA GLU A 72 17.89 -19.47 -30.84
C GLU A 72 18.28 -18.30 -29.92
N ARG A 73 17.57 -17.16 -29.99
CA ARG A 73 17.77 -16.03 -29.06
C ARG A 73 17.14 -16.27 -27.69
N VAL A 74 16.00 -16.95 -27.64
CA VAL A 74 15.29 -17.28 -26.39
C VAL A 74 15.98 -18.44 -25.67
N GLU A 75 16.57 -19.38 -26.43
CA GLU A 75 17.32 -20.51 -25.89
C GLU A 75 18.74 -20.15 -25.44
N ASN A 76 19.16 -18.87 -25.49
CA ASN A 76 20.50 -18.48 -25.08
C ASN A 76 20.65 -18.54 -23.55
N PRO A 77 21.27 -19.58 -22.97
CA PRO A 77 21.19 -19.89 -21.55
C PRO A 77 21.92 -18.86 -20.67
N ASN A 78 22.77 -18.04 -21.27
CA ASN A 78 23.60 -17.05 -20.58
C ASN A 78 22.84 -15.80 -20.12
N SER A 79 21.70 -15.44 -20.72
CA SER A 79 20.91 -14.29 -20.27
C SER A 79 20.00 -14.66 -19.10
N ALA A 80 19.30 -15.79 -19.19
CA ALA A 80 18.43 -16.28 -18.13
C ALA A 80 19.21 -16.62 -16.85
N ALA A 81 20.39 -17.24 -16.96
CA ALA A 81 21.22 -17.56 -15.80
C ALA A 81 21.74 -16.31 -15.06
N ARG A 82 22.03 -15.21 -15.80
CA ARG A 82 22.45 -13.95 -15.18
C ARG A 82 21.29 -13.25 -14.46
N GLU A 83 20.12 -13.21 -15.08
CA GLU A 83 18.93 -12.61 -14.44
C GLU A 83 18.55 -13.37 -13.16
N ILE A 84 18.55 -14.70 -13.19
CA ILE A 84 18.30 -15.54 -12.01
C ILE A 84 19.34 -15.29 -10.92
N SER A 85 20.63 -15.22 -11.28
CA SER A 85 21.70 -14.93 -10.32
C SER A 85 21.54 -13.55 -9.68
N THR A 86 21.14 -12.52 -10.45
CA THR A 86 20.91 -11.18 -9.90
C THR A 86 19.71 -11.13 -8.96
N MET A 87 18.63 -11.85 -9.30
CA MET A 87 17.48 -11.96 -8.40
C MET A 87 17.84 -12.71 -7.11
N GLU A 88 18.62 -13.78 -7.19
CA GLU A 88 19.03 -14.54 -6.02
C GLU A 88 19.87 -13.67 -5.06
N THR A 89 20.76 -12.81 -5.60
CA THR A 89 21.53 -11.88 -4.78
C THR A 89 20.66 -10.83 -4.11
N THR A 90 19.69 -10.24 -4.81
CA THR A 90 18.80 -9.23 -4.21
C THR A 90 17.90 -9.82 -3.15
N TYR A 91 17.38 -11.04 -3.35
CA TYR A 91 16.60 -11.72 -2.31
C TYR A 91 17.45 -12.05 -1.08
N LYS A 92 18.70 -12.48 -1.25
CA LYS A 92 19.62 -12.72 -0.13
C LYS A 92 19.92 -11.45 0.66
N GLU A 93 20.14 -10.33 -0.02
CA GLU A 93 20.34 -9.03 0.61
C GLU A 93 19.11 -8.55 1.37
N HIS A 94 17.91 -8.71 0.78
CA HIS A 94 16.65 -8.41 1.46
C HIS A 94 16.41 -9.29 2.69
N LEU A 95 16.73 -10.59 2.62
CA LEU A 95 16.63 -11.50 3.75
C LEU A 95 17.54 -11.04 4.90
N ALA A 96 18.80 -10.74 4.60
CA ALA A 96 19.76 -10.28 5.59
C ALA A 96 19.36 -8.95 6.24
N LEU A 97 18.72 -8.04 5.48
CA LEU A 97 18.14 -6.81 6.02
C LEU A 97 16.97 -7.09 6.97
N GLN A 98 16.09 -8.04 6.62
CA GLN A 98 14.99 -8.44 7.48
C GLN A 98 15.49 -9.11 8.76
N ASP A 99 16.48 -10.00 8.69
CA ASP A 99 17.08 -10.65 9.86
C ASP A 99 17.67 -9.62 10.83
N ARG A 100 18.41 -8.63 10.32
CA ARG A 100 18.93 -7.52 11.14
C ARG A 100 17.82 -6.72 11.81
N LYS A 101 16.72 -6.46 11.10
CA LYS A 101 15.56 -5.75 11.65
C LYS A 101 14.87 -6.57 12.75
N ILE A 102 14.73 -7.89 12.55
CA ILE A 102 14.20 -8.81 13.56
C ILE A 102 15.08 -8.81 14.79
N GLU A 103 16.41 -8.81 14.63
CA GLU A 103 17.35 -8.77 15.74
C GLU A 103 17.23 -7.46 16.54
N GLN A 104 17.16 -6.31 15.86
CA GLN A 104 16.93 -5.00 16.48
C GLN A 104 15.61 -4.96 17.26
N MET A 105 14.51 -5.41 16.65
CA MET A 105 13.22 -5.48 17.34
C MET A 105 13.26 -6.45 18.53
N SER A 106 14.00 -7.54 18.41
CA SER A 106 14.16 -8.51 19.49
C SER A 106 14.94 -7.92 20.68
N THR A 107 15.94 -7.08 20.42
CA THR A 107 16.64 -6.36 21.49
C THR A 107 15.74 -5.33 22.17
N GLU A 108 14.95 -4.57 21.41
CA GLU A 108 14.01 -3.59 21.95
C GLU A 108 12.93 -4.26 22.82
N ILE A 109 12.37 -5.39 22.38
CA ILE A 109 11.40 -6.16 23.17
C ILE A 109 12.00 -6.63 24.49
N LYS A 110 13.25 -7.12 24.49
CA LYS A 110 13.93 -7.53 25.73
C LYS A 110 14.08 -6.37 26.71
N GLU A 111 14.46 -5.19 26.22
CA GLU A 111 14.58 -3.98 27.04
C GLU A 111 13.22 -3.58 27.62
N LEU A 112 12.16 -3.54 26.80
CA LEU A 112 10.81 -3.22 27.24
C LEU A 112 10.27 -4.21 28.29
N LEU A 113 10.56 -5.51 28.13
CA LEU A 113 10.20 -6.52 29.12
C LEU A 113 10.97 -6.35 30.43
N SER A 114 12.26 -6.02 30.37
CA SER A 114 13.06 -5.74 31.57
C SER A 114 12.56 -4.51 32.32
N GLU A 115 12.17 -3.46 31.60
CA GLU A 115 11.62 -2.24 32.20
C GLU A 115 10.21 -2.46 32.77
N ARG A 116 9.38 -3.30 32.13
CA ARG A 116 8.13 -3.77 32.74
C ARG A 116 8.40 -4.51 34.05
N SER A 117 9.32 -5.48 34.05
CA SER A 117 9.67 -6.23 35.26
C SER A 117 10.14 -5.31 36.39
N ARG A 118 10.97 -4.31 36.07
CA ARG A 118 11.44 -3.30 37.03
C ARG A 118 10.30 -2.47 37.60
N ARG A 119 9.35 -2.05 36.77
CA ARG A 119 8.15 -1.30 37.20
C ARG A 119 7.26 -2.14 38.11
N ASP A 120 7.07 -3.42 37.79
CA ASP A 120 6.26 -4.34 38.60
C ASP A 120 6.90 -4.56 39.98
N GLU A 121 8.24 -4.69 40.05
CA GLU A 121 8.97 -4.76 41.31
C GLU A 121 8.81 -3.49 42.15
N ILE A 122 8.94 -2.30 41.53
CA ILE A 122 8.72 -1.02 42.21
C ILE A 122 7.28 -0.91 42.74
N PHE A 123 6.29 -1.33 41.94
CA PHE A 123 4.90 -1.31 42.35
C PHE A 123 4.65 -2.21 43.55
N ASN A 124 5.17 -3.44 43.51
CA ASN A 124 5.03 -4.40 44.60
C ASN A 124 5.71 -3.89 45.89
N ASN A 125 6.89 -3.28 45.78
CA ASN A 125 7.59 -2.67 46.91
C ASN A 125 6.79 -1.52 47.53
N LYS A 126 6.18 -0.67 46.69
CA LYS A 126 5.29 0.40 47.16
C LYS A 126 4.06 -0.15 47.84
N GLU A 127 3.43 -1.18 47.27
CA GLU A 127 2.26 -1.82 47.87
C GLU A 127 2.58 -2.37 49.26
N THR A 128 3.70 -3.08 49.42
CA THR A 128 4.17 -3.58 50.72
C THR A 128 4.41 -2.44 51.70
N PHE A 129 5.12 -1.38 51.28
CA PHE A 129 5.37 -0.21 52.12
C PHE A 129 4.07 0.44 52.61
N TYR A 130 3.08 0.63 51.73
CA TYR A 130 1.80 1.20 52.13
C TYR A 130 1.01 0.27 53.06
N LYS A 131 1.05 -1.06 52.85
CA LYS A 131 0.44 -2.04 53.77
C LYS A 131 1.07 -1.96 55.16
N GLU A 132 2.39 -1.87 55.25
CA GLU A 132 3.11 -1.71 56.51
C GLU A 132 2.78 -0.39 57.22
N GLN A 133 2.72 0.72 56.48
CA GLN A 133 2.33 2.01 57.05
C GLN A 133 0.89 2.00 57.57
N ILE A 134 -0.05 1.39 56.82
CA ILE A 134 -1.43 1.24 57.26
C ILE A 134 -1.51 0.37 58.52
N ALA A 135 -0.76 -0.73 58.58
CA ALA A 135 -0.70 -1.58 59.76
C ALA A 135 -0.13 -0.83 60.98
N ALA A 136 0.96 -0.08 60.81
CA ALA A 136 1.55 0.73 61.87
C ALA A 136 0.58 1.81 62.39
N LEU A 137 -0.14 2.48 61.49
CA LEU A 137 -1.16 3.46 61.87
C LEU A 137 -2.34 2.81 62.61
N ARG A 138 -2.83 1.66 62.15
CA ARG A 138 -3.86 0.88 62.86
C ARG A 138 -3.42 0.51 64.26
N ASP A 139 -2.18 0.07 64.42
CA ASP A 139 -1.60 -0.26 65.73
C ASP A 139 -1.51 0.97 66.66
N GLN A 140 -1.14 2.13 66.12
CA GLN A 140 -1.11 3.38 66.88
C GLN A 140 -2.52 3.81 67.31
N VAL A 141 -3.50 3.72 66.41
CA VAL A 141 -4.91 4.00 66.71
C VAL A 141 -5.41 3.06 67.81
N ALA A 142 -5.19 1.75 67.67
CA ALA A 142 -5.60 0.77 68.68
C ALA A 142 -4.95 1.03 70.06
N LYS A 143 -3.68 1.45 70.09
CA LYS A 143 -3.00 1.84 71.34
C LYS A 143 -3.62 3.10 71.95
N LEU A 144 -4.01 4.08 71.15
CA LEU A 144 -4.68 5.29 71.60
C LEU A 144 -6.09 4.99 72.13
N GLU A 145 -6.87 4.18 71.42
CA GLU A 145 -8.19 3.71 71.86
C GLU A 145 -8.10 2.96 73.19
N LYS A 146 -7.12 2.06 73.33
CA LYS A 146 -6.88 1.32 74.59
C LYS A 146 -6.53 2.27 75.74
N LYS A 147 -5.68 3.28 75.51
CA LYS A 147 -5.37 4.31 76.51
C LYS A 147 -6.60 5.14 76.89
N LEU A 148 -7.48 5.42 75.93
CA LEU A 148 -8.71 6.18 76.14
C LEU A 148 -9.74 5.37 76.94
N GLN A 149 -9.87 4.07 76.67
CA GLN A 149 -10.68 3.15 77.47
C GLN A 149 -10.15 3.01 78.91
N LEU A 150 -8.82 2.92 79.10
CA LEU A 150 -8.19 2.85 80.43
C LEU A 150 -8.32 4.15 81.24
N ARG A 151 -8.56 5.29 80.59
CA ARG A 151 -8.78 6.59 81.26
C ARG A 151 -10.24 6.88 81.59
N ARG A 152 -11.19 6.01 81.22
CA ARG A 152 -12.61 6.20 81.54
C ARG A 152 -12.86 5.71 82.98
N PRO A 153 -13.09 6.60 83.97
CA PRO A 153 -13.40 6.15 85.32
C PRO A 153 -14.79 5.50 85.33
N SER A 154 -14.89 4.30 85.90
CA SER A 154 -16.18 3.72 86.26
C SER A 154 -16.72 4.48 87.47
N ASN A 155 -17.81 5.20 87.27
CA ASN A 155 -18.58 5.96 88.26
C ASN A 155 -17.90 7.21 88.81
N HIS A 156 -18.22 8.36 88.21
CA HIS A 156 -18.45 9.58 88.98
C HIS A 156 -19.42 10.51 88.24
N ASP A 157 -20.57 10.69 88.88
CA ASP A 157 -21.47 11.85 88.91
C ASP A 157 -21.98 12.47 87.60
N ASP A 158 -23.31 12.44 87.49
CA ASP A 158 -24.17 13.26 86.63
C ASP A 158 -24.07 14.79 86.87
N ALA A 159 -22.92 15.28 87.34
CA ALA A 159 -22.63 16.70 87.54
C ALA A 159 -21.64 17.28 86.49
N ALA A 160 -21.11 16.46 85.58
CA ALA A 160 -20.22 16.90 84.49
C ALA A 160 -20.91 17.04 83.12
N LEU A 161 -22.25 17.10 83.09
CA LEU A 161 -23.03 17.19 81.85
C LEU A 161 -23.04 18.59 81.22
N GLU A 162 -22.56 19.62 81.93
CA GLU A 162 -22.42 20.98 81.39
C GLU A 162 -21.05 21.29 80.79
N GLU A 163 -20.05 20.40 80.95
CA GLU A 163 -18.68 20.67 80.51
C GLU A 163 -18.30 19.83 79.27
N ASN A 164 -19.04 19.99 78.16
CA ASN A 164 -18.46 19.60 76.85
C ASN A 164 -19.16 20.13 75.58
N ASP A 165 -20.00 21.17 75.67
CA ASP A 165 -20.65 21.71 74.46
C ASP A 165 -19.63 22.29 73.48
N ALA A 166 -18.53 22.86 73.97
CA ALA A 166 -17.43 23.35 73.14
C ALA A 166 -16.73 22.24 72.33
N VAL A 167 -16.57 21.03 72.89
CA VAL A 167 -15.95 19.90 72.17
C VAL A 167 -16.93 19.27 71.20
N LYS A 168 -18.22 19.17 71.55
CA LYS A 168 -19.26 18.73 70.61
C LYS A 168 -19.38 19.69 69.42
N GLU A 169 -19.37 20.99 69.68
CA GLU A 169 -19.41 22.03 68.65
C GLU A 169 -18.13 22.02 67.80
N TRP A 170 -16.96 21.80 68.42
CA TRP A 170 -15.70 21.63 67.69
C TRP A 170 -15.72 20.37 66.80
N ALA A 171 -16.20 19.23 67.30
CA ALA A 171 -16.33 18.00 66.52
C ALA A 171 -17.28 18.18 65.34
N LEU A 172 -18.44 18.82 65.54
CA LEU A 172 -19.39 19.15 64.47
C LEU A 172 -18.78 20.06 63.41
N ARG A 173 -17.95 21.04 63.81
CA ARG A 173 -17.20 21.89 62.86
C ARG A 173 -16.18 21.07 62.06
N CYS A 174 -15.46 20.15 62.71
CA CYS A 174 -14.53 19.26 62.03
C CYS A 174 -15.22 18.33 61.05
N ASP A 175 -16.35 17.73 61.43
CA ASP A 175 -17.14 16.86 60.55
C ASP A 175 -17.67 17.64 59.34
N LYS A 176 -18.13 18.87 59.54
CA LYS A 176 -18.56 19.76 58.45
C LYS A 176 -17.41 20.07 57.48
N LEU A 177 -16.23 20.43 58.00
CA LEU A 177 -15.04 20.68 57.17
C LEU A 177 -14.57 19.42 56.43
N LEU A 178 -14.67 18.25 57.07
CA LEU A 178 -14.34 16.98 56.43
C LEU A 178 -15.32 16.67 55.28
N ALA A 179 -16.61 16.88 55.48
CA ALA A 179 -17.62 16.71 54.45
C ALA A 179 -17.42 17.68 53.28
N GLU A 180 -17.09 18.94 53.56
CA GLU A 180 -16.74 19.94 52.54
C GLU A 180 -15.49 19.52 51.75
N LYS A 181 -14.44 19.05 52.44
CA LYS A 181 -13.22 18.53 51.80
C LYS A 181 -13.52 17.35 50.86
N ILE A 182 -14.25 16.35 51.34
CA ILE A 182 -14.62 15.17 50.55
C ILE A 182 -15.43 15.58 49.31
N THR A 183 -16.35 16.54 49.49
CA THR A 183 -17.17 17.06 48.39
C THR A 183 -16.30 17.74 47.34
N LEU A 184 -15.38 18.62 47.75
CA LEU A 184 -14.46 19.29 46.84
C LEU A 184 -13.53 18.30 46.12
N GLU A 185 -12.94 17.33 46.84
CA GLU A 185 -12.10 16.29 46.23
C GLU A 185 -12.87 15.47 45.19
N THR A 186 -14.13 15.14 45.48
CA THR A 186 -15.00 14.40 44.54
C THR A 186 -15.30 15.24 43.29
N LEU A 187 -15.57 16.53 43.46
CA LEU A 187 -15.79 17.46 42.34
C LEU A 187 -14.53 17.65 41.50
N PHE A 188 -13.35 17.77 42.12
CA PHE A 188 -12.07 17.85 41.43
C PHE A 188 -11.79 16.58 40.61
N GLN A 189 -11.95 15.40 41.20
CA GLN A 189 -11.78 14.13 40.47
C GLN A 189 -12.78 13.95 39.33
N ARG A 190 -14.00 14.48 39.48
CA ARG A 190 -14.97 14.51 38.39
C ARG A 190 -14.52 15.45 37.27
N ARG A 191 -14.08 16.66 37.62
CA ARG A 191 -13.60 17.66 36.65
C ARG A 191 -12.36 17.18 35.91
N GLU A 192 -11.43 16.53 36.60
CA GLU A 192 -10.23 15.94 36.02
C GLU A 192 -10.59 14.85 34.99
N ARG A 193 -11.55 13.98 35.31
CA ARG A 193 -12.05 12.98 34.35
C ARG A 193 -12.77 13.61 33.16
N GLU A 194 -13.53 14.69 33.37
CA GLU A 194 -14.18 15.43 32.28
C GLU A 194 -13.12 16.06 31.36
N PHE A 195 -12.13 16.73 31.92
CA PHE A 195 -11.02 17.32 31.17
C PHE A 195 -10.22 16.27 30.38
N GLN A 196 -9.97 15.10 30.97
CA GLN A 196 -9.30 14.01 30.27
C GLN A 196 -10.10 13.51 29.07
N ARG A 197 -11.43 13.38 29.20
CA ARG A 197 -12.31 13.03 28.07
C ARG A 197 -12.33 14.09 26.99
N GLU A 198 -12.34 15.37 27.36
CA GLU A 198 -12.24 16.50 26.41
C GLU A 198 -10.92 16.44 25.64
N LEU A 199 -9.79 16.21 26.32
CA LEU A 199 -8.49 16.04 25.66
C LEU A 199 -8.45 14.85 24.70
N ASP A 200 -9.05 13.73 25.09
CA ASP A 200 -9.05 12.55 24.24
C ASP A 200 -9.97 12.72 23.02
N ALA A 201 -11.11 13.42 23.16
CA ALA A 201 -11.94 13.83 22.03
C ALA A 201 -11.19 14.76 21.06
N LEU A 202 -10.48 15.76 21.58
CA LEU A 202 -9.68 16.66 20.74
C LEU A 202 -8.54 15.93 20.01
N LYS A 203 -7.93 14.92 20.63
CA LYS A 203 -6.92 14.08 19.96
C LYS A 203 -7.53 13.25 18.83
N GLU A 204 -8.72 12.72 19.04
CA GLU A 204 -9.46 11.97 18.02
C GLU A 204 -9.84 12.86 16.84
N GLU A 205 -10.37 14.06 17.10
CA GLU A 205 -10.65 15.08 16.08
C GLU A 205 -9.39 15.45 15.29
N ALA A 206 -8.27 15.70 15.97
CA ALA A 206 -7.01 16.01 15.31
C ALA A 206 -6.48 14.83 14.46
N ALA A 207 -6.72 13.59 14.88
CA ALA A 207 -6.37 12.41 14.10
C ALA A 207 -7.26 12.27 12.85
N MET A 208 -8.57 12.51 12.99
CA MET A 208 -9.51 12.52 11.86
C MET A 208 -9.16 13.60 10.83
N LEU A 209 -8.85 14.83 11.27
CA LEU A 209 -8.44 15.92 10.38
C LEU A 209 -7.13 15.59 9.65
N ARG A 210 -6.14 14.99 10.34
CA ARG A 210 -4.92 14.52 9.70
C ARG A 210 -5.19 13.43 8.64
N GLY A 211 -6.10 12.51 8.94
CA GLY A 211 -6.56 11.50 7.98
C GLY A 211 -7.25 12.11 6.76
N SER A 212 -8.15 13.08 6.98
CA SER A 212 -8.84 13.81 5.90
C SER A 212 -7.85 14.54 4.98
N LEU A 213 -6.89 15.27 5.57
CA LEU A 213 -5.87 15.99 4.80
C LEU A 213 -4.95 15.05 4.02
N HIS A 214 -4.65 13.87 4.56
CA HIS A 214 -3.90 12.85 3.83
C HIS A 214 -4.66 12.37 2.59
N LEU A 215 -5.96 12.06 2.74
CA LEU A 215 -6.81 11.64 1.63
C LEU A 215 -6.97 12.74 0.56
N GLU A 216 -7.13 14.00 0.96
CA GLU A 216 -7.15 15.12 0.02
C GLU A 216 -5.86 15.22 -0.78
N ARG A 217 -4.70 15.02 -0.14
CA ARG A 217 -3.40 15.02 -0.82
C ARG A 217 -3.29 13.86 -1.83
N GLU A 218 -3.76 12.67 -1.47
CA GLU A 218 -3.79 11.52 -2.39
C GLU A 218 -4.72 11.78 -3.58
N MET A 219 -5.91 12.33 -3.33
CA MET A 219 -6.87 12.69 -4.38
C MET A 219 -6.26 13.70 -5.36
N LEU A 220 -5.62 14.77 -4.87
CA LEU A 220 -4.94 15.75 -5.73
C LEU A 220 -3.80 15.12 -6.55
N SER A 221 -3.07 14.16 -5.98
CA SER A 221 -2.04 13.42 -6.72
C SER A 221 -2.66 12.58 -7.83
N LEU A 222 -3.76 11.88 -7.55
CA LEU A 222 -4.47 11.07 -8.55
C LEU A 222 -5.08 11.94 -9.66
N GLU A 223 -5.63 13.10 -9.32
CA GLU A 223 -6.11 14.07 -10.30
C GLU A 223 -4.97 14.57 -11.20
N HIS A 224 -3.81 14.88 -10.62
CA HIS A 224 -2.63 15.27 -11.39
C HIS A 224 -2.18 14.16 -12.36
N ASP A 225 -2.11 12.92 -11.88
CA ASP A 225 -1.76 11.75 -12.70
C ASP A 225 -2.79 11.55 -13.82
N HIS A 226 -4.08 11.66 -13.51
CA HIS A 226 -5.16 11.55 -14.50
C HIS A 226 -5.05 12.60 -15.61
N THR A 227 -4.79 13.87 -15.25
CA THR A 227 -4.58 14.92 -16.27
C THR A 227 -3.36 14.64 -17.14
N THR A 228 -2.32 14.05 -16.57
CA THR A 228 -1.10 13.66 -17.28
C THR A 228 -1.36 12.50 -18.24
N PHE A 229 -2.11 11.48 -17.81
CA PHE A 229 -2.55 10.38 -18.67
C PHE A 229 -3.40 10.88 -19.85
N ASN A 230 -4.32 11.83 -19.63
CA ASN A 230 -5.12 12.40 -20.72
C ASN A 230 -4.26 13.14 -21.76
N LYS A 231 -3.22 13.88 -21.31
CA LYS A 231 -2.26 14.51 -22.23
C LYS A 231 -1.48 13.47 -23.04
N LEU A 232 -1.03 12.39 -22.40
CA LEU A 232 -0.33 11.28 -23.06
C LEU A 232 -1.24 10.58 -24.08
N ALA A 233 -2.51 10.35 -23.76
CA ALA A 233 -3.49 9.78 -24.68
C ALA A 233 -3.67 10.69 -25.91
N THR A 234 -3.85 11.99 -25.70
CA THR A 234 -4.00 12.96 -26.80
C THR A 234 -2.77 12.98 -27.72
N LEU A 235 -1.56 12.94 -27.16
CA LEU A 235 -0.32 12.86 -27.94
C LEU A 235 -0.21 11.53 -28.71
N THR A 236 -0.69 10.44 -28.12
CA THR A 236 -0.75 9.13 -28.76
C THR A 236 -1.69 9.14 -29.96
N ASP A 237 -2.90 9.71 -29.80
CA ASP A 237 -3.88 9.86 -30.89
C ASP A 237 -3.31 10.73 -32.03
N GLN A 238 -2.61 11.82 -31.70
CA GLN A 238 -1.94 12.66 -32.68
C GLN A 238 -0.86 11.89 -33.46
N LEU A 239 -0.05 11.08 -32.76
CA LEU A 239 0.95 10.21 -33.40
C LEU A 239 0.29 9.17 -34.30
N GLU A 240 -0.79 8.54 -33.86
CA GLU A 240 -1.53 7.55 -34.66
C GLU A 240 -2.09 8.18 -35.93
N THR A 241 -2.68 9.37 -35.82
CA THR A 241 -3.20 10.14 -36.95
C THR A 241 -2.07 10.48 -37.96
N LEU A 242 -0.89 10.87 -37.47
CA LEU A 242 0.28 11.12 -38.31
C LEU A 242 0.78 9.86 -39.02
N VAL A 243 0.79 8.72 -38.34
CA VAL A 243 1.15 7.42 -38.91
C VAL A 243 0.16 7.03 -40.00
N GLN A 244 -1.15 7.13 -39.75
CA GLN A 244 -2.20 6.85 -40.74
C GLN A 244 -2.07 7.75 -41.97
N HIS A 245 -1.85 9.06 -41.78
CA HIS A 245 -1.64 10.00 -42.89
C HIS A 245 -0.36 9.67 -43.70
N LYS A 246 0.73 9.24 -43.04
CA LYS A 246 1.94 8.76 -43.74
C LYS A 246 1.68 7.48 -44.53
N GLN A 247 0.94 6.52 -43.98
CA GLN A 247 0.56 5.30 -44.69
C GLN A 247 -0.32 5.59 -45.92
N GLN A 248 -1.27 6.51 -45.81
CA GLN A 248 -2.11 6.95 -46.94
C GLN A 248 -1.29 7.67 -48.02
N ARG A 249 -0.34 8.54 -47.66
CA ARG A 249 0.60 9.14 -48.62
C ARG A 249 1.52 8.11 -49.30
N GLY A 250 1.91 7.05 -48.58
CA GLY A 250 2.64 5.92 -49.16
C GLY A 250 1.82 5.14 -50.19
N ARG A 251 0.51 4.99 -49.97
CA ARG A 251 -0.41 4.31 -50.91
C ARG A 251 -0.78 5.18 -52.12
N HIS A 252 -0.91 6.49 -51.96
CA HIS A 252 -1.21 7.39 -53.09
C HIS A 252 -0.05 7.63 -54.05
N ARG A 253 1.19 7.29 -53.67
CA ARG A 253 2.35 7.42 -54.57
C ARG A 253 2.41 6.34 -55.67
N HIS A 254 1.54 5.33 -55.63
CA HIS A 254 1.47 4.27 -56.63
C HIS A 254 0.35 4.41 -57.67
N HIS A 255 -0.42 5.51 -57.68
CA HIS A 255 -1.57 5.64 -58.59
C HIS A 255 -1.64 6.90 -59.46
N LYS A 256 -0.54 7.63 -59.65
CA LYS A 256 -0.47 8.75 -60.61
C LYS A 256 0.76 8.68 -61.51
N GLU A 257 0.80 7.65 -62.34
CA GLU A 257 1.53 7.66 -63.61
C GLU A 257 0.57 7.12 -64.68
N LYS A 258 -0.33 7.99 -65.16
CA LYS A 258 -0.88 7.85 -66.50
C LYS A 258 -1.38 9.20 -67.00
N ASP A 259 -0.95 9.47 -68.22
CA ASP A 259 -1.51 10.38 -69.20
C ASP A 259 -1.11 11.86 -69.10
N LEU A 260 0.02 12.12 -69.75
CA LEU A 260 0.29 13.37 -70.47
C LEU A 260 -0.74 13.58 -71.59
N ASN A 261 -0.93 14.86 -71.94
CA ASN A 261 -1.62 15.44 -73.10
C ASN A 261 -3.14 15.71 -73.02
N LYS A 262 -3.48 16.99 -72.75
CA LYS A 262 -4.24 17.84 -73.71
C LYS A 262 -4.29 19.29 -73.25
N ASP A 263 -3.55 20.12 -73.99
CA ASP A 263 -3.94 21.40 -74.60
C ASP A 263 -4.82 22.43 -73.86
N LYS A 264 -4.32 23.68 -73.96
CA LYS A 264 -5.01 24.98 -74.04
C LYS A 264 -5.40 25.77 -72.77
N THR A 265 -4.83 26.99 -72.78
CA THR A 265 -5.38 28.33 -72.48
C THR A 265 -5.01 29.03 -71.16
N MET A 266 -4.24 30.11 -71.31
CA MET A 266 -4.02 31.26 -70.40
C MET A 266 -5.35 32.06 -70.23
N PRO A 267 -5.51 33.13 -69.40
CA PRO A 267 -4.48 33.97 -68.71
C PRO A 267 -4.86 34.51 -67.29
N ASN A 268 -3.98 35.37 -66.76
CA ASN A 268 -4.18 36.38 -65.71
C ASN A 268 -4.14 35.97 -64.21
N GLY A 269 -2.99 36.29 -63.60
CA GLY A 269 -2.93 37.49 -62.76
C GLY A 269 -3.44 37.40 -61.32
N LYS A 270 -2.50 37.28 -60.37
CA LYS A 270 -2.33 38.08 -59.13
C LYS A 270 -1.77 37.21 -58.00
N ILE A 271 -0.48 37.40 -57.75
CA ILE A 271 0.14 37.12 -56.46
C ILE A 271 -0.38 38.18 -55.49
N LEU A 272 -1.08 37.77 -54.42
CA LEU A 272 -1.37 38.65 -53.29
C LEU A 272 -0.92 38.00 -51.97
N ARG A 273 0.19 38.52 -51.45
CA ARG A 273 0.71 38.33 -50.09
C ARG A 273 -0.29 38.83 -49.05
N LYS A 274 -0.52 38.10 -47.95
CA LYS A 274 -0.77 38.61 -46.57
C LYS A 274 -0.37 37.51 -45.56
N ARG A 275 0.75 37.66 -44.86
CA ARG A 275 0.93 38.18 -43.48
C ARG A 275 0.31 37.30 -42.39
N VAL A 276 1.18 36.73 -41.54
CA VAL A 276 0.94 36.54 -40.11
C VAL A 276 2.17 37.10 -39.37
N PRO A 277 2.03 38.13 -38.53
CA PRO A 277 3.04 38.49 -37.54
C PRO A 277 2.68 37.98 -36.13
N ASN A 278 3.75 37.72 -35.38
CA ASN A 278 3.93 37.30 -33.99
C ASN A 278 3.03 37.93 -32.90
N SER A 279 2.85 37.18 -31.81
CA SER A 279 2.87 37.65 -30.39
C SER A 279 2.83 36.41 -29.47
N VAL A 280 3.94 35.91 -28.90
CA VAL A 280 4.45 36.15 -27.52
C VAL A 280 3.51 36.85 -26.52
N GLY A 281 3.43 36.27 -25.32
CA GLY A 281 2.82 36.81 -24.09
C GLY A 281 2.56 35.65 -23.11
N SER A 282 3.55 35.24 -22.32
CA SER A 282 4.04 35.80 -21.03
C SER A 282 3.35 35.15 -19.83
N SER A 283 4.18 34.43 -19.06
CA SER A 283 3.93 33.91 -17.73
C SER A 283 3.65 35.04 -16.73
N ALA A 284 2.63 34.84 -15.88
CA ALA A 284 2.52 35.50 -14.59
C ALA A 284 2.52 34.41 -13.51
N SER A 285 3.64 34.35 -12.80
CA SER A 285 3.78 33.76 -11.48
C SER A 285 3.28 34.78 -10.46
N GLU A 286 2.30 34.41 -9.65
CA GLU A 286 1.86 35.20 -8.50
C GLU A 286 1.99 34.33 -7.25
N SER A 287 2.88 34.77 -6.37
CA SER A 287 3.19 34.22 -5.05
C SER A 287 3.28 35.40 -4.09
N ALA A 288 2.46 35.39 -3.04
CA ALA A 288 2.43 36.25 -1.83
C ALA A 288 0.95 36.31 -1.38
N ASP A 289 0.53 36.28 -0.13
CA ASP A 289 1.10 36.19 1.23
C ASP A 289 -0.08 35.68 2.10
N PHE A 290 0.12 34.82 3.11
CA PHE A 290 0.24 35.22 4.52
C PHE A 290 -0.75 36.30 4.95
N ASP A 291 -1.83 35.90 5.63
CA ASP A 291 -2.48 36.70 6.66
C ASP A 291 -2.96 35.77 7.78
N GLU A 292 -2.39 35.99 8.97
CA GLU A 292 -2.85 35.51 10.26
C GLU A 292 -3.96 36.45 10.77
N GLU A 293 -5.11 35.90 11.13
CA GLU A 293 -5.94 36.38 12.24
C GLU A 293 -6.73 35.22 12.87
#